data_AF-A0A671R1E7-F1
#
_entry.id   AF-A0A671R1E7-F1
#
_cell.length_a   1.000
_cell.length_b   1.000
_cell.length_c   1.000
_cell.angle_alpha   90.00
_cell.angle_beta   90.00
_cell.angle_gamma   90.00
#
_symmetry.space_group_name_H-M   'P 1'
#
loop_
_entity.id
_entity.type
_entity.pdbx_description
1 polymer ?
#
loop_
_entity_poly.entity_id
_entity_poly.type
_entity_poly.pdbx_seq_one_letter_code
_entity_poly.pdbx_strand_id
1 'polypeptide(L)'
;MFKDMEIIGQFNLGFIITKLKSDLFIIDQHATDEKYNFEMLQQNTVLKGQRLIVPQSLNLPAISETVLMENLEIFRKNGFDFLIDEDAQVMQRVKLVSLPTSKNWTFGPSDIEELIFMLSDSPGIMCRPSRVRQMFASRACRKSVMVGTALNTSEIKKLLLHMEEIEQPWNCPHGRPTMRHLANLDMVSQD
;
A
#
# COMPACT_ATOMS: atom_id res chain seq x y z
N MET A 1 -7.13 17.05 10.92
CA MET A 1 -8.05 17.77 10.00
C MET A 1 -9.34 16.99 9.81
N PHE A 2 -9.26 15.72 9.41
CA PHE A 2 -10.41 14.87 9.10
C PHE A 2 -11.27 14.58 10.33
N LYS A 3 -10.66 14.50 11.51
CA LYS A 3 -11.37 14.32 12.79
C LYS A 3 -12.33 15.46 13.12
N ASP A 4 -12.03 16.67 12.63
CA ASP A 4 -12.81 17.89 12.91
C ASP A 4 -13.89 18.14 11.85
N MET A 5 -14.02 17.25 10.87
CA MET A 5 -15.07 17.33 9.85
C MET A 5 -16.42 16.92 10.42
N GLU A 6 -17.41 17.80 10.27
CA GLU A 6 -18.81 17.51 10.56
C GLU A 6 -19.40 16.66 9.43
N ILE A 7 -20.07 15.56 9.79
CA ILE A 7 -20.73 14.69 8.82
C ILE A 7 -22.14 15.24 8.56
N ILE A 8 -22.41 15.64 7.31
CA ILE A 8 -23.75 16.06 6.89
C ILE A 8 -24.59 14.82 6.55
N GLY A 9 -24.01 13.86 5.82
CA GLY A 9 -24.70 12.62 5.48
C GLY A 9 -24.06 11.89 4.30
N GLN A 10 -24.78 10.88 3.82
CA GLN A 10 -24.41 10.10 2.64
C GLN A 10 -25.23 10.56 1.43
N PHE A 11 -24.55 10.78 0.31
CA PHE A 11 -25.15 11.13 -0.98
C PHE A 11 -25.07 9.96 -1.96
N ASN A 12 -26.21 9.63 -2.57
CA ASN A 12 -26.34 8.61 -3.63
C ASN A 12 -25.70 7.24 -3.30
N LEU A 13 -25.68 6.87 -2.02
CA LEU A 13 -25.07 5.63 -1.51
C LEU A 13 -23.59 5.42 -1.94
N GLY A 14 -22.87 6.46 -2.34
CA GLY A 14 -21.50 6.36 -2.85
C GLY A 14 -20.56 7.43 -2.31
N PHE A 15 -21.11 8.54 -1.82
CA PHE A 15 -20.34 9.67 -1.34
C PHE A 15 -20.74 10.08 0.06
N ILE A 16 -19.78 10.57 0.82
CA ILE A 16 -19.96 11.17 2.12
C ILE A 16 -19.78 12.67 1.94
N ILE A 17 -20.74 13.46 2.42
CA ILE A 17 -20.65 14.91 2.43
C ILE A 17 -20.23 15.34 3.83
N THR A 18 -19.14 16.08 3.90
CA THR A 18 -18.62 16.63 5.14
C THR A 18 -18.44 18.14 5.04
N LYS A 19 -18.43 18.79 6.20
CA LYS A 19 -18.18 20.22 6.36
C LYS A 19 -17.00 20.42 7.28
N LEU A 20 -16.08 21.29 6.90
CA LEU A 20 -15.00 21.77 7.75
C LEU A 20 -15.05 23.29 7.76
N LYS A 21 -15.47 23.88 8.89
CA LYS A 21 -15.75 25.32 8.98
C LYS A 21 -16.77 25.73 7.89
N SER A 22 -16.40 26.60 6.96
CA SER A 22 -17.27 27.02 5.85
C SER A 22 -17.09 26.18 4.58
N ASP A 23 -16.18 25.22 4.55
CA ASP A 23 -15.88 24.44 3.35
C ASP A 23 -16.62 23.10 3.34
N LEU A 24 -17.27 22.79 2.22
CA LEU A 24 -17.89 21.50 1.94
C LEU A 24 -16.95 20.61 1.15
N PHE A 25 -16.91 19.34 1.53
CA PHE A 25 -16.13 18.29 0.86
C PHE A 25 -17.02 17.12 0.48
N ILE A 26 -16.68 16.51 -0.65
CA ILE A 26 -17.22 15.23 -1.10
C ILE A 26 -16.13 14.17 -0.97
N ILE A 27 -16.46 13.07 -0.33
CA ILE A 27 -15.54 11.96 -0.06
C ILE A 27 -16.13 10.69 -0.67
N ASP A 28 -15.38 10.03 -1.55
CA ASP A 28 -15.74 8.73 -2.10
C ASP A 28 -15.54 7.65 -1.03
N GLN A 29 -16.63 6.98 -0.64
CA GLN A 29 -16.60 6.00 0.44
C GLN A 29 -15.74 4.78 0.11
N HIS A 30 -15.70 4.37 -1.16
CA HIS A 30 -14.95 3.21 -1.60
C HIS A 30 -13.46 3.53 -1.73
N ALA A 31 -13.13 4.60 -2.45
CA ALA A 31 -11.74 4.98 -2.69
C ALA A 31 -11.01 5.31 -1.39
N THR A 32 -11.69 5.95 -0.45
CA THR A 32 -11.15 6.27 0.88
C THR A 32 -10.82 5.01 1.69
N ASP A 33 -11.77 4.07 1.78
CA ASP A 33 -11.55 2.81 2.51
C ASP A 33 -10.51 1.92 1.81
N GLU A 34 -10.51 1.89 0.47
CA GLU A 34 -9.48 1.23 -0.35
C GLU A 34 -8.09 1.77 -0.07
N LYS A 35 -7.93 3.09 -0.01
CA LYS A 35 -6.64 3.71 0.27
C LYS A 35 -6.12 3.31 1.65
N TYR A 36 -6.95 3.37 2.69
CA TYR A 36 -6.54 2.94 4.03
C TYR A 36 -6.17 1.45 4.06
N ASN A 37 -7.04 0.58 3.53
CA ASN A 37 -6.78 -0.86 3.48
C ASN A 37 -5.48 -1.20 2.71
N PHE A 38 -5.18 -0.45 1.65
CA PHE A 38 -3.94 -0.61 0.88
C PHE A 38 -2.70 -0.24 1.70
N GLU A 39 -2.69 0.91 2.38
CA GLU A 39 -1.57 1.33 3.24
C GLU A 39 -1.34 0.32 4.38
N MET A 40 -2.42 -0.15 5.01
CA MET A 40 -2.32 -1.18 6.05
C MET A 40 -1.75 -2.51 5.52
N LEU A 41 -2.11 -2.90 4.29
CA LEU A 41 -1.53 -4.08 3.65
C LEU A 41 -0.03 -3.89 3.38
N GLN A 42 0.37 -2.72 2.86
CA GLN A 42 1.77 -2.40 2.56
C GLN A 42 2.65 -2.48 3.82
N GLN A 43 2.18 -1.89 4.93
CA GLN A 43 2.93 -1.78 6.19
C GLN A 43 2.97 -3.10 6.97
N ASN A 44 1.83 -3.77 7.12
CA ASN A 44 1.67 -4.85 8.10
C ASN A 44 1.75 -6.27 7.52
N THR A 45 1.62 -6.44 6.20
CA THR A 45 1.56 -7.79 5.62
C THR A 45 2.94 -8.41 5.45
N VAL A 46 3.20 -9.54 6.09
CA VAL A 46 4.34 -10.40 5.73
C VAL A 46 3.87 -11.41 4.70
N LEU A 47 4.45 -11.37 3.50
CA LEU A 47 4.13 -12.35 2.45
C LEU A 47 4.74 -13.70 2.80
N LYS A 48 3.93 -14.76 2.68
CA LYS A 48 4.42 -16.12 2.86
C LYS A 48 5.17 -16.56 1.60
N GLY A 49 6.41 -16.96 1.79
CA GLY A 49 7.22 -17.59 0.74
C GLY A 49 7.00 -19.09 0.66
N GLN A 50 7.10 -19.64 -0.54
CA GLN A 50 7.24 -21.06 -0.79
C GLN A 50 8.73 -21.39 -0.93
N ARG A 51 9.20 -22.35 -0.11
CA ARG A 51 10.57 -22.84 -0.20
C ARG A 51 10.82 -23.54 -1.52
N LEU A 52 11.98 -23.26 -2.09
CA LEU A 52 12.51 -23.97 -3.24
C LEU A 52 13.00 -25.35 -2.83
N ILE A 53 12.92 -26.31 -3.75
CA ILE A 53 13.48 -27.66 -3.56
C ILE A 53 15.01 -27.58 -3.47
N VAL A 54 15.61 -26.72 -4.31
CA VAL A 54 17.05 -26.46 -4.33
C VAL A 54 17.26 -24.95 -4.29
N PRO A 55 18.08 -24.42 -3.37
CA PRO A 55 18.46 -23.01 -3.35
C PRO A 55 19.04 -22.56 -4.70
N GLN A 56 18.63 -21.40 -5.18
CA GLN A 56 19.07 -20.85 -6.47
C GLN A 56 20.08 -19.74 -6.25
N SER A 57 21.28 -19.87 -6.84
CA SER A 57 22.25 -18.78 -6.85
C SER A 57 21.71 -17.58 -7.64
N LEU A 58 21.92 -16.38 -7.13
CA LEU A 58 21.55 -15.14 -7.82
C LEU A 58 22.79 -14.53 -8.45
N ASN A 59 22.73 -14.22 -9.74
CA ASN A 59 23.81 -13.52 -10.43
C ASN A 59 23.65 -12.01 -10.22
N LEU A 60 24.10 -11.51 -9.08
CA LEU A 60 24.01 -10.10 -8.72
C LEU A 60 25.37 -9.40 -8.85
N PRO A 61 25.43 -8.15 -9.36
CA PRO A 61 26.60 -7.30 -9.21
C PRO A 61 26.94 -7.08 -7.72
N ALA A 62 28.20 -6.82 -7.41
CA ALA A 62 28.66 -6.64 -6.03
C ALA A 62 27.84 -5.59 -5.24
N ILE A 63 27.47 -4.48 -5.89
CA ILE A 63 26.66 -3.42 -5.26
C ILE A 63 25.26 -3.94 -4.91
N SER A 64 24.62 -4.65 -5.83
CA SER A 64 23.28 -5.23 -5.63
C SER A 64 23.29 -6.33 -4.56
N GLU A 65 24.35 -7.13 -4.50
CA GLU A 65 24.57 -8.13 -3.45
C GLU A 65 24.63 -7.48 -2.07
N THR A 66 25.43 -6.41 -1.92
CA THR A 66 25.52 -5.64 -0.67
C THR A 66 24.17 -5.06 -0.26
N VAL A 67 23.45 -4.39 -1.18
CA VAL A 67 22.13 -3.80 -0.90
C VAL A 67 21.15 -4.87 -0.42
N LEU A 68 21.16 -6.06 -1.02
CA LEU A 68 20.32 -7.17 -0.59
C LEU A 68 20.67 -7.62 0.83
N MET A 69 21.95 -7.85 1.11
CA MET A 69 22.43 -8.30 2.42
C MET A 69 22.11 -7.31 3.55
N GLU A 70 22.20 -6.01 3.28
CA GLU A 70 21.88 -4.95 4.24
C GLU A 70 20.37 -4.83 4.52
N ASN A 71 19.50 -5.33 3.63
CA ASN A 71 18.05 -5.12 3.68
C ASN A 71 17.24 -6.43 3.78
N LEU A 72 17.83 -7.52 4.29
CA LEU A 72 17.20 -8.85 4.35
C LEU A 72 15.79 -8.87 4.95
N GLU A 73 15.53 -8.05 5.97
CA GLU A 73 14.20 -7.95 6.59
C GLU A 73 13.11 -7.46 5.62
N ILE A 74 13.44 -6.56 4.71
CA ILE A 74 12.50 -6.05 3.70
C ILE A 74 12.18 -7.15 2.69
N PHE A 75 13.19 -7.92 2.27
CA PHE A 75 12.97 -9.07 1.41
C PHE A 75 12.12 -10.16 2.08
N ARG A 76 12.40 -10.46 3.36
CA ARG A 76 11.60 -11.41 4.16
C ARG A 76 10.15 -10.98 4.29
N LYS A 77 9.89 -9.68 4.54
CA LYS A 77 8.53 -9.12 4.52
C LYS A 77 7.85 -9.28 3.16
N ASN A 78 8.61 -9.26 2.07
CA ASN A 78 8.14 -9.55 0.72
C ASN A 78 8.09 -11.05 0.38
N GLY A 79 8.41 -11.94 1.32
CA GLY A 79 8.32 -13.39 1.16
C GLY A 79 9.51 -14.00 0.42
N PHE A 80 10.56 -13.22 0.20
CA PHE A 80 11.86 -13.70 -0.28
C PHE A 80 12.75 -14.03 0.92
N ASP A 81 13.39 -15.18 0.89
CA ASP A 81 14.36 -15.56 1.91
C ASP A 81 15.62 -16.09 1.25
N PHE A 82 16.75 -15.90 1.93
CA PHE A 82 18.07 -16.16 1.36
C PHE A 82 18.97 -16.91 2.34
N LEU A 83 19.86 -17.72 1.78
CA LEU A 83 21.03 -18.24 2.46
C LEU A 83 22.21 -17.34 2.09
N ILE A 84 22.91 -16.86 3.12
CA ILE A 84 24.09 -16.02 2.99
C ILE A 84 25.33 -16.82 3.35
N ASP A 85 26.31 -16.81 2.46
CA ASP A 85 27.63 -17.43 2.62
C ASP A 85 28.68 -16.32 2.53
N GLU A 86 29.11 -15.78 3.69
CA GLU A 86 30.05 -14.65 3.74
C GLU A 86 31.46 -15.02 3.28
N ASP A 87 31.80 -16.30 3.36
CA ASP A 87 33.10 -16.85 2.95
C ASP A 87 33.18 -17.06 1.42
N ALA A 88 32.04 -17.05 0.72
CA ALA A 88 32.00 -17.14 -0.73
C ALA A 88 32.58 -15.89 -1.41
N GLN A 89 33.01 -16.09 -2.66
CA GLN A 89 33.45 -14.98 -3.52
C GLN A 89 32.34 -13.94 -3.66
N VAL A 90 32.73 -12.67 -3.73
CA VAL A 90 31.80 -11.56 -4.03
C VAL A 90 31.01 -11.91 -5.30
N MET A 91 29.72 -11.58 -5.32
CA MET A 91 28.74 -11.95 -6.34
C MET A 91 28.23 -13.41 -6.28
N GLN A 92 28.66 -14.20 -5.28
CA GLN A 92 28.21 -15.59 -5.08
C GLN A 92 27.73 -15.88 -3.66
N ARG A 93 27.58 -14.86 -2.81
CA ARG A 93 27.27 -15.02 -1.38
C ARG A 93 25.79 -15.29 -1.13
N VAL A 94 24.91 -14.93 -2.07
CA VAL A 94 23.45 -14.97 -1.88
C VAL A 94 22.83 -16.09 -2.69
N LYS A 95 22.08 -16.96 -2.00
CA LYS A 95 21.23 -18.00 -2.63
C LYS A 95 19.78 -17.81 -2.21
N LEU A 96 18.88 -17.70 -3.18
CA LEU A 96 17.44 -17.66 -2.96
C LEU A 96 16.95 -19.01 -2.46
N VAL A 97 16.26 -19.04 -1.31
CA VAL A 97 15.70 -20.27 -0.73
C VAL A 97 14.17 -20.28 -0.73
N SER A 98 13.54 -19.11 -0.79
CA SER A 98 12.08 -18.98 -0.74
C SER A 98 11.64 -17.78 -1.57
N LEU A 99 10.54 -17.92 -2.31
CA LEU A 99 9.91 -16.84 -3.07
C LEU A 99 8.43 -16.72 -2.70
N PRO A 100 7.84 -15.52 -2.70
CA PRO A 100 6.42 -15.37 -2.43
C PRO A 100 5.60 -16.08 -3.52
N THR A 101 4.54 -16.75 -3.10
CA THR A 101 3.58 -17.35 -4.04
C THR A 101 2.15 -16.98 -3.64
N SER A 102 1.36 -16.61 -4.64
CA SER A 102 -0.09 -16.47 -4.50
C SER A 102 -0.73 -17.09 -5.72
N LYS A 103 -1.95 -17.63 -5.61
CA LYS A 103 -2.59 -18.48 -6.65
C LYS A 103 -2.33 -18.02 -8.10
N ASN A 104 -2.47 -16.72 -8.36
CA ASN A 104 -2.30 -16.12 -9.70
C ASN A 104 -1.03 -15.27 -9.85
N TRP A 105 -0.16 -15.24 -8.85
CA TRP A 105 1.06 -14.42 -8.80
C TRP A 105 2.28 -15.29 -8.49
N THR A 106 3.11 -15.48 -9.51
CA THR A 106 4.44 -16.07 -9.38
C THR A 106 5.49 -14.97 -9.43
N PHE A 107 6.22 -14.82 -8.33
CA PHE A 107 7.30 -13.85 -8.23
C PHE A 107 8.64 -14.53 -8.52
N GLY A 108 9.66 -13.76 -8.90
CA GLY A 108 10.95 -14.31 -9.30
C GLY A 108 12.10 -13.32 -9.21
N PRO A 109 13.25 -13.61 -9.87
CA PRO A 109 14.44 -12.79 -9.82
C PRO A 109 14.23 -11.32 -10.22
N SER A 110 13.36 -11.06 -11.21
CA SER A 110 13.02 -9.69 -11.62
C SER A 110 12.39 -8.85 -10.51
N ASP A 111 11.61 -9.47 -9.62
CA ASP A 111 11.00 -8.78 -8.48
C ASP A 111 12.05 -8.47 -7.38
N ILE A 112 13.10 -9.29 -7.28
CA ILE A 112 14.24 -9.06 -6.39
C ILE A 112 15.07 -7.90 -6.93
N GLU A 113 15.34 -7.86 -8.24
CA GLU A 113 16.04 -6.75 -8.89
C GLU A 113 15.28 -5.42 -8.73
N GLU A 114 13.95 -5.43 -8.87
CA GLU A 114 13.11 -4.24 -8.62
C GLU A 114 13.25 -3.75 -7.16
N LEU A 115 13.21 -4.68 -6.19
CA LEU A 115 13.41 -4.36 -4.78
C LEU A 115 14.80 -3.76 -4.52
N ILE A 116 15.86 -4.35 -5.08
CA ILE A 116 17.22 -3.83 -4.96
C ILE A 116 17.30 -2.41 -5.53
N PHE A 117 16.70 -2.17 -6.70
CA PHE A 117 16.68 -0.85 -7.32
C PHE A 117 16.01 0.19 -6.43
N MET A 118 14.82 -0.11 -5.89
CA MET A 118 14.10 0.79 -4.98
C MET A 118 14.89 1.07 -3.68
N LEU A 119 15.56 0.06 -3.13
CA LEU A 119 16.36 0.20 -1.91
C LEU A 119 17.67 0.95 -2.14
N SER A 120 18.19 0.95 -3.37
CA SER A 120 19.37 1.73 -3.73
C SER A 120 19.08 3.24 -3.71
N ASP A 121 17.85 3.64 -4.05
CA ASP A 121 17.41 5.05 -4.05
C ASP A 121 16.87 5.49 -2.68
N SER A 122 16.34 4.56 -1.89
CA SER A 122 15.75 4.82 -0.57
C SER A 122 16.09 3.72 0.45
N PRO A 123 17.34 3.71 0.98
CA PRO A 123 17.79 2.67 1.91
C PRO A 123 16.96 2.60 3.20
N GLY A 124 16.66 1.39 3.66
CA GLY A 124 15.94 1.15 4.92
C GLY A 124 14.44 1.46 4.90
N ILE A 125 13.90 2.02 3.80
CA ILE A 125 12.47 2.29 3.67
C ILE A 125 11.75 1.02 3.19
N MET A 126 10.69 0.63 3.89
CA MET A 126 9.88 -0.52 3.51
C MET A 126 9.27 -0.31 2.12
N CYS A 127 9.70 -1.10 1.15
CA CYS A 127 9.20 -1.06 -0.22
C CYS A 127 8.61 -2.40 -0.66
N ARG A 128 7.76 -2.34 -1.69
CA ARG A 128 7.06 -3.48 -2.28
C ARG A 128 7.22 -3.43 -3.79
N PRO A 129 7.61 -4.52 -4.46
CA PRO A 129 7.72 -4.52 -5.92
C PRO A 129 6.34 -4.27 -6.54
N SER A 130 6.32 -3.72 -7.75
CA SER A 130 5.15 -3.33 -8.52
C SER A 130 4.06 -4.41 -8.52
N ARG A 131 4.44 -5.66 -8.71
CA ARG A 131 3.52 -6.82 -8.74
C ARG A 131 2.91 -7.11 -7.36
N VAL A 132 3.66 -6.95 -6.28
CA VAL A 132 3.10 -7.04 -4.91
C VAL A 132 2.14 -5.89 -4.64
N ARG A 133 2.49 -4.66 -5.06
CA ARG A 133 1.60 -3.50 -4.94
C ARG A 133 0.29 -3.71 -5.69
N GLN A 134 0.34 -4.20 -6.93
CA GLN A 134 -0.86 -4.53 -7.71
C GLN A 134 -1.74 -5.59 -7.02
N MET A 135 -1.11 -6.64 -6.47
CA MET A 135 -1.82 -7.64 -5.68
C MET A 135 -2.49 -7.02 -4.45
N PHE A 136 -1.81 -6.15 -3.70
CA PHE A 136 -2.39 -5.46 -2.55
C PHE A 136 -3.49 -4.48 -2.93
N ALA A 137 -3.36 -3.75 -4.03
CA ALA A 137 -4.40 -2.88 -4.57
C ALA A 137 -5.67 -3.67 -4.86
N SER A 138 -5.54 -4.83 -5.52
CA SER A 138 -6.68 -5.73 -5.79
C SER A 138 -7.31 -6.28 -4.51
N ARG A 139 -6.50 -6.65 -3.51
CA ARG A 139 -7.00 -7.13 -2.20
C ARG A 139 -7.72 -6.02 -1.43
N ALA A 140 -7.17 -4.80 -1.42
CA ALA A 140 -7.79 -3.65 -0.77
C ALA A 140 -9.15 -3.34 -1.39
N CYS A 141 -9.23 -3.25 -2.72
CA CYS A 141 -10.47 -2.98 -3.46
C CYS A 141 -11.58 -3.97 -3.12
N ARG A 142 -11.27 -5.27 -3.08
CA ARG A 142 -12.26 -6.33 -2.75
C ARG A 142 -12.71 -6.34 -1.29
N LYS A 143 -11.91 -5.79 -0.38
CA LYS A 143 -12.21 -5.72 1.05
C LYS A 143 -13.02 -4.47 1.41
N SER A 144 -12.83 -3.40 0.64
CA SER A 144 -13.40 -2.09 0.95
C SER A 144 -14.91 -2.00 0.76
N VAL A 145 -15.52 -1.03 1.44
CA VAL A 145 -16.93 -0.66 1.27
C VAL A 145 -17.28 -0.48 -0.20
N MET A 146 -18.36 -1.10 -0.67
CA MET A 146 -18.82 -0.96 -2.06
C MET A 146 -19.66 0.30 -2.23
N VAL A 147 -19.59 0.92 -3.41
CA VAL A 147 -20.58 1.92 -3.85
C VAL A 147 -21.96 1.25 -3.88
N GLY A 148 -22.98 1.95 -3.38
CA GLY A 148 -24.34 1.42 -3.17
C GLY A 148 -24.58 0.92 -1.75
N THR A 149 -23.54 0.82 -0.90
CA THR A 149 -23.70 0.42 0.50
C THR A 149 -24.17 1.62 1.32
N ALA A 150 -25.31 1.49 2.01
CA ALA A 150 -25.76 2.48 2.97
C ALA A 150 -24.85 2.46 4.21
N LEU A 151 -24.35 3.63 4.63
CA LEU A 151 -23.47 3.76 5.79
C LEU A 151 -24.16 4.51 6.92
N ASN A 152 -23.98 4.02 8.15
CA ASN A 152 -24.39 4.76 9.33
C ASN A 152 -23.31 5.76 9.77
N THR A 153 -23.67 6.69 10.65
CA THR A 153 -22.76 7.76 11.10
C THR A 153 -21.49 7.23 11.76
N SER A 154 -21.54 6.09 12.47
CA SER A 154 -20.35 5.50 13.10
C SER A 154 -19.38 4.93 12.07
N GLU A 155 -19.89 4.32 11.00
CA GLU A 155 -19.06 3.81 9.90
C GLU A 155 -18.40 4.96 9.14
N ILE A 156 -19.15 6.03 8.86
CA ILE A 156 -18.60 7.24 8.23
C ILE A 156 -17.49 7.85 9.10
N LYS A 157 -17.72 7.99 10.41
CA LYS A 157 -16.69 8.50 11.33
C LYS A 157 -15.42 7.65 11.29
N LYS A 158 -15.56 6.32 11.23
CA LYS A 158 -14.42 5.41 11.12
C LYS A 158 -13.61 5.67 9.85
N LEU A 159 -14.26 5.88 8.70
CA LEU A 159 -13.58 6.20 7.45
C LEU A 159 -12.81 7.53 7.53
N LEU A 160 -13.38 8.55 8.19
CA LEU A 160 -12.68 9.83 8.40
C LEU A 160 -11.47 9.69 9.33
N LEU A 161 -11.58 8.88 10.39
CA LEU A 161 -10.46 8.59 11.28
C LEU A 161 -9.34 7.86 10.54
N HIS A 162 -9.68 6.87 9.72
CA HIS A 162 -8.71 6.17 8.87
C HIS A 162 -7.95 7.13 7.92
N MET A 163 -8.61 8.17 7.38
CA MET A 163 -7.93 9.17 6.55
C MET A 163 -6.90 10.00 7.32
N GLU A 164 -7.12 10.24 8.61
CA GLU A 164 -6.18 10.98 9.48
C GLU A 164 -4.94 10.13 9.81
N GLU A 165 -5.07 8.80 9.84
CA GLU A 165 -3.98 7.86 10.20
C GLU A 165 -2.95 7.66 9.08
N ILE A 166 -3.22 8.15 7.86
CA ILE A 166 -2.35 7.95 6.69
C ILE A 166 -1.84 9.28 6.12
N GLU A 167 -0.58 9.32 5.66
CA GLU A 167 0.06 10.57 5.25
C GLU A 167 -0.50 11.18 3.96
N GLN A 168 -0.87 10.34 2.98
CA GLN A 168 -1.32 10.80 1.66
C GLN A 168 -2.68 10.19 1.29
N PRO A 169 -3.78 10.62 1.95
CA PRO A 169 -5.09 10.02 1.78
C PRO A 169 -5.78 10.39 0.46
N TRP A 170 -5.15 11.10 -0.47
CA TRP A 170 -5.82 11.83 -1.57
C TRP A 170 -6.23 11.00 -2.78
N ASN A 171 -5.53 9.89 -3.02
CA ASN A 171 -5.78 9.00 -4.14
C ASN A 171 -5.72 7.54 -3.68
N CYS A 172 -6.63 6.72 -4.20
CA CYS A 172 -6.60 5.27 -4.03
C CYS A 172 -5.40 4.67 -4.81
N PRO A 173 -4.99 3.41 -4.55
CA PRO A 173 -3.88 2.77 -5.25
C PRO A 173 -4.04 2.67 -6.78
N HIS A 174 -5.26 2.83 -7.30
CA HIS A 174 -5.56 2.89 -8.74
C HIS A 174 -5.58 4.31 -9.32
N GLY A 175 -5.28 5.33 -8.51
CA GLY A 175 -5.22 6.74 -8.93
C GLY A 175 -6.56 7.49 -8.89
N ARG A 176 -7.63 6.88 -8.38
CA ARG A 176 -8.92 7.58 -8.21
C ARG A 176 -8.87 8.51 -7.01
N PRO A 177 -9.45 9.72 -7.09
CA PRO A 177 -9.47 10.63 -5.96
C PRO A 177 -10.34 10.10 -4.83
N THR A 178 -9.88 10.23 -3.59
CA THR A 178 -10.66 9.86 -2.39
C THR A 178 -11.61 10.97 -1.96
N MET A 179 -11.24 12.23 -2.19
CA MET A 179 -12.04 13.39 -1.81
C MET A 179 -11.77 14.60 -2.70
N ARG A 180 -12.73 15.52 -2.75
CA ARG A 180 -12.59 16.84 -3.37
C ARG A 180 -13.32 17.91 -2.57
N HIS A 181 -12.85 19.14 -2.66
CA HIS A 181 -13.59 20.32 -2.20
C HIS A 181 -14.76 20.56 -3.16
N LEU A 182 -15.95 20.81 -2.61
CA LEU A 182 -17.15 21.10 -3.38
C LEU A 182 -17.36 22.60 -3.50
N ALA A 183 -17.41 23.30 -2.37
CA ALA A 183 -17.76 24.72 -2.29
C ALA A 183 -17.33 25.31 -0.95
N ASN A 184 -17.09 26.62 -0.95
CA ASN A 184 -17.01 27.39 0.28
C ASN A 184 -18.34 28.12 0.48
N LEU A 185 -19.00 27.86 1.60
CA LEU A 185 -20.33 28.38 1.92
C LEU A 185 -20.35 29.90 2.06
N ASP A 186 -19.25 30.52 2.49
CA ASP A 186 -19.16 31.99 2.60
C ASP A 186 -19.17 32.67 1.21
N MET A 187 -18.74 31.95 0.16
CA MET A 187 -18.76 32.45 -1.22
C MET A 187 -20.11 32.25 -1.91
N VAL A 188 -20.95 31.36 -1.37
CA VAL A 188 -22.27 31.01 -1.93
C VAL A 188 -23.39 31.76 -1.19
N SER A 189 -23.17 32.08 0.08
CA SER A 189 -24.11 32.85 0.91
C SER A 189 -24.08 34.32 0.47
N GLN A 190 -24.90 34.67 -0.52
CA GLN A 190 -25.24 36.07 -0.80
C GLN A 190 -26.44 36.45 0.05
N ASP A 191 -26.17 36.87 1.29
CA ASP A 191 -27.03 37.76 2.09
C ASP A 191 -26.17 38.92 2.62
#